data_AF-A0A248TC60-F1
#
_entry.id   AF-A0A248TC60-F1
#
_cell.length_a   1.000
_cell.length_b   1.000
_cell.length_c   1.000
_cell.angle_alpha   90.00
_cell.angle_beta   90.00
_cell.angle_gamma   90.00
#
_symmetry.space_group_name_H-M   'P 1'
#
loop_
_entity.id
_entity.type
_entity.pdbx_description
1 polymer ?
#
loop_
_entity_poly.entity_id
_entity_poly.type
_entity_poly.pdbx_seq_one_letter_code
_entity_poly.pdbx_strand_id
1 'polypeptide(L)' 'KEIARTVQMMGADFIMSLGDNFYFTGVRDVNDKRFQETFEDVFSDRTLRNIPWY' A
#
# COMPACT_ATOMS: atom_id res chain seq x y z
N LYS A 1 2.49 -8.42 -6.90
CA LYS A 1 2.84 -9.41 -5.85
C LYS A 1 4.33 -9.43 -5.49
N GLU A 2 5.22 -8.76 -6.25
CA GLU A 2 6.67 -8.79 -5.97
C GLU A 2 7.10 -8.07 -4.69
N ILE A 3 6.41 -6.99 -4.28
CA ILE A 3 6.71 -6.31 -3.00
C ILE A 3 6.54 -7.29 -1.82
N ALA A 4 5.39 -7.98 -1.75
CA ALA A 4 5.13 -8.99 -0.72
C ALA A 4 6.19 -10.10 -0.73
N ARG A 5 6.55 -10.62 -1.92
CA ARG A 5 7.60 -11.63 -2.06
C ARG A 5 8.96 -11.14 -1.57
N THR A 6 9.31 -9.89 -1.88
CA THR A 6 10.60 -9.30 -1.49
C THR A 6 10.68 -9.12 0.02
N VAL A 7 9.63 -8.57 0.64
CA VAL A 7 9.53 -8.43 2.10
C VAL A 7 9.61 -9.79 2.78
N GLN A 8 8.97 -10.82 2.23
CA GLN A 8 9.03 -12.17 2.78
C GLN A 8 10.45 -12.77 2.74
N MET A 9 11.22 -12.52 1.69
CA MET A 9 12.55 -13.11 1.51
C MET A 9 13.66 -12.32 2.20
N MET A 10 13.55 -11.00 2.24
CA MET A 10 14.64 -10.10 2.65
C MET A 10 14.32 -9.26 3.89
N GLY A 11 13.05 -9.17 4.27
CA GLY A 11 12.58 -8.23 5.28
C GLY A 11 12.48 -6.79 4.75
N ALA A 12 11.75 -5.96 5.48
CA ALA A 12 11.70 -4.51 5.31
C ALA A 12 11.21 -3.88 6.61
N ASP A 13 11.77 -2.73 7.00
CA ASP A 13 11.31 -1.98 8.17
C ASP A 13 10.12 -1.06 7.82
N PHE A 14 10.05 -0.58 6.58
CA PHE A 14 9.00 0.29 6.09
C PHE A 14 8.93 0.29 4.56
N ILE A 15 7.83 0.81 4.02
CA ILE A 15 7.66 1.11 2.60
C ILE A 15 7.51 2.62 2.45
N MET A 16 8.22 3.23 1.49
CA MET A 16 8.13 4.66 1.20
C MET A 16 7.42 4.87 -0.13
N SER A 17 6.32 5.63 -0.13
CA SER A 17 5.62 6.03 -1.35
C SER A 17 6.16 7.36 -1.86
N LEU A 18 6.39 7.44 -3.18
CA LEU A 18 7.03 8.60 -3.81
C LEU A 18 6.04 9.60 -4.43
N GLY A 19 4.74 9.42 -4.18
CA GLY A 19 3.69 10.31 -4.68
C GLY A 19 2.76 9.64 -5.68
N ASP A 20 1.81 10.43 -6.17
CA ASP A 20 0.75 9.99 -7.08
C ASP A 20 -0.01 8.72 -6.63
N ASN A 21 -0.27 8.62 -5.34
CA ASN A 21 -0.86 7.44 -4.70
C ASN A 21 -2.26 7.08 -5.25
N PHE A 22 -3.02 8.08 -5.72
CA PHE A 22 -4.40 7.92 -6.16
C PHE A 22 -4.66 8.67 -7.47
N TYR A 23 -4.56 7.96 -8.59
CA TYR A 23 -4.87 8.52 -9.91
C TYR A 23 -6.38 8.49 -10.23
N PHE A 24 -6.87 9.36 -11.11
CA PHE A 24 -6.20 10.54 -11.67
C PHE A 24 -6.43 11.81 -10.84
N THR A 25 -7.34 11.77 -9.86
CA THR A 25 -7.83 12.96 -9.15
C THR A 25 -7.85 12.78 -7.62
N GLY A 26 -6.87 12.05 -7.06
CA GLY A 26 -6.65 11.99 -5.61
C GLY A 26 -7.68 11.14 -4.87
N VAL A 27 -8.07 11.56 -3.66
CA VAL A 27 -9.21 11.06 -2.88
C VAL A 27 -10.11 12.24 -2.52
N ARG A 28 -11.41 12.03 -2.32
CA ARG A 28 -12.37 13.11 -2.01
C ARG A 28 -12.37 13.48 -0.54
N ASP A 29 -12.35 12.48 0.32
CA ASP A 29 -12.39 12.59 1.77
C ASP A 29 -11.84 11.30 2.39
N VAL A 30 -11.83 11.23 3.72
CA VAL A 30 -11.29 10.10 4.49
C VAL A 30 -12.06 8.79 4.31
N ASN A 31 -13.27 8.83 3.76
CA ASN A 31 -14.12 7.67 3.50
C ASN A 31 -14.18 7.31 2.01
N ASP A 32 -13.34 7.92 1.16
CA ASP A 32 -13.29 7.59 -0.26
C ASP A 32 -12.85 6.14 -0.45
N LYS A 33 -13.72 5.33 -1.07
CA LYS A 33 -13.51 3.89 -1.32
C LYS A 33 -12.19 3.57 -2.04
N ARG A 34 -11.57 4.56 -2.67
CA ARG A 34 -10.24 4.41 -3.28
C ARG A 34 -9.18 3.96 -2.28
N PHE A 35 -9.27 4.34 -1.00
CA PHE A 35 -8.37 3.79 0.02
C PHE A 35 -8.43 2.25 0.05
N GLN A 36 -9.63 1.67 0.04
CA GLN A 36 -9.80 0.23 0.02
C GLN A 36 -9.43 -0.37 -1.34
N GLU A 37 -10.04 0.14 -2.41
CA GLU A 37 -9.99 -0.46 -3.74
C GLU A 37 -8.59 -0.36 -4.40
N THR A 38 -7.81 0.68 -4.11
CA THR A 38 -6.51 0.91 -4.77
C THR A 38 -5.31 0.73 -3.85
N PHE A 39 -5.50 0.69 -2.53
CA PHE A 39 -4.43 0.51 -1.57
C PHE A 39 -4.63 -0.74 -0.70
N GLU A 40 -5.62 -0.77 0.19
CA GLU A 40 -5.76 -1.86 1.18
C GLU A 40 -5.96 -3.24 0.54
N ASP A 41 -6.88 -3.35 -0.43
CA ASP A 41 -7.19 -4.64 -1.07
C ASP A 41 -6.03 -5.10 -1.98
N VAL A 42 -5.31 -4.15 -2.58
CA VAL A 42 -4.17 -4.41 -3.48
C VAL A 42 -2.94 -4.88 -2.69
N PHE A 43 -2.66 -4.27 -1.54
CA PHE A 43 -1.53 -4.59 -0.66
C PHE A 43 -1.92 -5.43 0.55
N SER A 44 -2.96 -6.26 0.42
CA SER A 44 -3.59 -7.05 1.50
C SER A 44 -2.84 -8.30 1.97
N ASP A 45 -1.69 -8.62 1.34
CA ASP A 45 -0.88 -9.80 1.68
C ASP A 45 -0.47 -9.78 3.15
N ARG A 46 -0.53 -10.93 3.83
CA ARG A 46 -0.24 -11.05 5.27
C ARG A 46 1.16 -10.54 5.63
N THR A 47 2.11 -10.67 4.71
CA THR A 47 3.49 -10.21 4.89
C THR A 47 3.62 -8.69 4.96
N LEU A 48 2.64 -7.94 4.43
CA LEU A 48 2.66 -6.47 4.35
C LEU A 48 1.82 -5.79 5.44
N ARG A 49 0.89 -6.50 6.08
CA ARG A 49 -0.12 -5.91 7.00
C ARG A 49 0.45 -5.07 8.15
N ASN A 50 1.64 -5.39 8.62
CA ASN A 50 2.27 -4.72 9.76
C ASN A 50 3.47 -3.85 9.37
N ILE A 51 3.72 -3.68 8.07
CA ILE A 51 4.81 -2.83 7.57
C ILE A 51 4.26 -1.41 7.43
N PRO A 52 4.84 -0.40 8.12
CA PRO A 52 4.39 0.98 7.99
C PRO A 52 4.69 1.54 6.61
N TRP A 53 3.79 2.37 6.11
CA TRP A 53 3.92 3.13 4.87
C TRP A 53 4.14 4.61 5.19
N TYR A 54 5.12 5.23 4.55
CA TYR A 54 5.48 6.66 4.69
C TYR A 54 5.46 7.38 3.35
#